data_AF-A0A936H743-F1
#
_entry.id   AF-A0A936H743-F1
#
_cell.length_a   1.000
_cell.length_b   1.000
_cell.length_c   1.000
_cell.angle_alpha   90.00
_cell.angle_beta   90.00
_cell.angle_gamma   90.00
#
_symmetry.space_group_name_H-M   'P 1'
#
loop_
_entity.id
_entity.type
_entity.pdbx_description
1 polymer ?
#
loop_
_entity_poly.entity_id
_entity_poly.type
_entity_poly.pdbx_seq_one_letter_code
_entity_poly.pdbx_strand_id
1 'polypeptide(L)'
;MKELLPPRVDYLEELQPETELEYMLLRDPEFTIGLGWGIPRYGHPEGEVYKHIREVLENVDLLQLAPKERQQLRLIAFTHDTFKYKEAKGYPRDWSRHHGVLARQFLEQYTSDQMVLDITELHDEAYYAWRMEFFYQNTYSGRLRMQHLLERVSAHLQLYYLFFKCDTRTGDKNQAPLKWFEHHFEGIDVVDF
;
A
#
# COMPACT_ATOMS: atom_id res chain seq x y z
N MET A 1 -36.45 -20.42 3.19
CA MET A 1 -35.81 -19.54 2.20
C MET A 1 -34.32 -19.84 2.23
N LYS A 2 -33.73 -20.32 1.13
CA LYS A 2 -32.26 -20.37 1.03
C LYS A 2 -31.81 -18.93 0.86
N GLU A 3 -31.11 -18.38 1.86
CA GLU A 3 -30.31 -17.17 1.63
C GLU A 3 -29.36 -17.48 0.47
N LEU A 4 -29.58 -16.82 -0.66
CA LEU A 4 -28.60 -16.79 -1.73
C LEU A 4 -27.40 -16.06 -1.13
N LEU A 5 -26.35 -16.82 -0.80
CA LEU A 5 -25.06 -16.23 -0.49
C LEU A 5 -24.73 -15.27 -1.64
N PRO A 6 -24.22 -14.06 -1.33
CA PRO A 6 -23.80 -13.14 -2.37
C PRO A 6 -22.83 -13.86 -3.31
N PRO A 7 -22.85 -13.55 -4.62
CA PRO A 7 -21.93 -14.16 -5.56
C PRO A 7 -20.50 -13.98 -5.07
N ARG A 8 -19.72 -15.06 -5.10
CA ARG A 8 -18.30 -15.03 -4.76
C ARG A 8 -17.61 -14.09 -5.76
N VAL A 9 -16.90 -13.09 -5.25
CA VAL A 9 -16.13 -12.14 -6.08
C VAL A 9 -15.09 -12.92 -6.90
N ASP A 10 -15.02 -12.63 -8.20
CA ASP A 10 -13.96 -13.14 -9.07
C ASP A 10 -12.79 -12.14 -9.06
N TYR A 11 -11.81 -12.39 -8.20
CA TYR A 11 -10.64 -11.51 -8.09
C TYR A 11 -9.75 -11.50 -9.34
N LEU A 12 -9.82 -12.52 -10.21
CA LEU A 12 -9.08 -12.50 -11.47
C LEU A 12 -9.69 -11.47 -12.42
N GLU A 13 -11.03 -11.40 -12.47
CA GLU A 13 -11.77 -10.41 -13.27
C GLU A 13 -11.58 -8.99 -12.72
N GLU A 14 -11.66 -8.81 -11.40
CA GLU A 14 -11.58 -7.48 -10.77
C GLU A 14 -10.16 -6.89 -10.78
N LEU A 15 -9.11 -7.70 -10.64
CA LEU A 15 -7.74 -7.22 -10.46
C LEU A 15 -6.83 -7.43 -11.67
N GLN A 16 -7.27 -8.20 -12.67
CA GLN A 16 -6.59 -8.39 -13.96
C GLN A 16 -5.06 -8.60 -13.82
N PRO A 17 -4.62 -9.72 -13.20
CA PRO A 17 -3.20 -9.98 -13.00
C PRO A 17 -2.42 -10.05 -14.32
N GLU A 18 -1.26 -9.40 -14.36
CA GLU A 18 -0.38 -9.29 -15.54
C GLU A 18 0.79 -10.29 -15.51
N THR A 19 1.11 -10.81 -14.33
CA THR A 19 2.28 -11.69 -14.13
C THR A 19 1.89 -12.98 -13.44
N GLU A 20 2.62 -14.06 -13.70
CA GLU A 20 2.45 -15.34 -13.00
C GLU A 20 2.48 -15.17 -11.48
N LEU A 21 3.28 -14.23 -10.97
CA LEU A 21 3.33 -13.93 -9.55
C LEU A 21 2.01 -13.34 -9.05
N GLU A 22 1.45 -12.34 -9.72
CA GLU A 22 0.11 -11.80 -9.38
C GLU A 22 -0.96 -12.91 -9.43
N TYR A 23 -0.92 -13.80 -10.44
CA TYR A 23 -1.80 -14.97 -10.51
C TYR A 23 -1.63 -15.92 -9.32
N MET A 24 -0.39 -16.16 -8.87
CA MET A 24 -0.11 -17.00 -7.70
C MET A 24 -0.70 -16.39 -6.42
N LEU A 25 -0.56 -15.07 -6.23
CA LEU A 25 -1.12 -14.38 -5.05
C LEU A 25 -2.64 -14.56 -4.98
N LEU A 26 -3.35 -14.40 -6.10
CA LEU A 26 -4.81 -14.56 -6.15
C LEU A 26 -5.30 -16.00 -5.95
N ARG A 27 -4.40 -16.99 -5.94
CA ARG A 27 -4.69 -18.39 -5.64
C ARG A 27 -4.34 -18.77 -4.20
N ASP A 28 -3.66 -17.91 -3.47
CA ASP A 28 -3.31 -18.13 -2.08
C ASP A 28 -4.55 -17.90 -1.16
N PRO A 29 -4.97 -18.91 -0.38
CA PRO A 29 -6.13 -18.77 0.52
C PRO A 29 -5.95 -17.66 1.56
N GLU A 30 -4.75 -17.47 2.10
CA GLU A 30 -4.46 -16.45 3.10
C GLU A 30 -4.58 -15.04 2.52
N PHE A 31 -4.11 -14.87 1.28
CA PHE A 31 -4.20 -13.61 0.54
C PHE A 31 -5.65 -13.27 0.19
N THR A 32 -6.39 -14.24 -0.37
CA THR A 32 -7.79 -14.04 -0.79
C THR A 32 -8.76 -13.74 0.36
N ILE A 33 -8.48 -14.22 1.59
CA ILE A 33 -9.23 -13.79 2.79
C ILE A 33 -9.05 -12.29 3.03
N GLY A 34 -7.84 -11.77 2.87
CA GLY A 34 -7.52 -10.37 3.08
C GLY A 34 -8.18 -9.43 2.07
N LEU A 35 -8.32 -9.89 0.81
CA LEU A 35 -8.95 -9.11 -0.25
C LEU A 35 -10.38 -8.70 0.06
N GLY A 36 -11.17 -9.59 0.69
CA GLY A 36 -12.55 -9.31 1.10
C GLY A 36 -12.69 -8.58 2.45
N TRP A 37 -11.58 -8.16 3.07
CA TRP A 37 -11.64 -7.49 4.36
C TRP A 37 -11.91 -5.99 4.21
N GLY A 38 -12.75 -5.45 5.09
CA GLY A 38 -12.98 -4.01 5.23
C GLY A 38 -14.43 -3.62 4.96
N ILE A 39 -14.77 -2.43 5.43
CA ILE A 39 -16.06 -1.76 5.16
C ILE A 39 -15.80 -0.29 4.82
N PRO A 40 -16.69 0.37 4.07
CA PRO A 40 -16.60 1.79 3.75
C PRO A 40 -16.35 2.65 4.99
N ARG A 41 -15.36 3.53 4.91
CA ARG A 41 -14.96 4.46 5.98
C ARG A 41 -14.22 5.66 5.39
N TYR A 42 -14.04 6.72 6.18
CA TYR A 42 -13.23 7.86 5.73
C TYR A 42 -11.80 7.43 5.38
N GLY A 43 -11.31 7.91 4.24
CA GLY A 43 -10.05 7.52 3.60
C GLY A 43 -10.11 6.22 2.80
N HIS A 44 -11.18 5.44 2.92
CA HIS A 44 -11.40 4.16 2.24
C HIS A 44 -12.91 3.92 1.98
N PRO A 45 -13.58 4.78 1.19
CA PRO A 45 -15.01 4.69 0.92
C PRO A 45 -15.39 3.41 0.16
N GLU A 46 -14.46 2.82 -0.58
CA GLU A 46 -14.58 1.55 -1.30
C GLU A 46 -14.76 0.34 -0.37
N GLY A 47 -14.16 0.42 0.82
CA GLY A 47 -14.31 -0.54 1.91
C GLY A 47 -13.41 -1.76 1.84
N GLU A 48 -13.74 -2.71 0.95
CA GLU A 48 -13.02 -3.98 0.80
C GLU A 48 -11.65 -3.77 0.13
N VAL A 49 -10.62 -4.46 0.60
CA VAL A 49 -9.23 -4.26 0.13
C VAL A 49 -9.08 -4.42 -1.39
N TYR A 50 -9.71 -5.42 -2.02
CA TYR A 50 -9.57 -5.58 -3.47
C TYR A 50 -10.05 -4.36 -4.28
N LYS A 51 -11.07 -3.64 -3.79
CA LYS A 51 -11.55 -2.43 -4.46
C LYS A 51 -10.53 -1.31 -4.36
N HIS A 52 -9.88 -1.18 -3.19
CA HIS A 52 -8.79 -0.24 -2.98
C HIS A 52 -7.61 -0.57 -3.90
N ILE A 53 -7.20 -1.84 -3.95
CA ILE A 53 -6.15 -2.31 -4.86
C ILE A 53 -6.47 -1.93 -6.30
N ARG A 54 -7.72 -2.13 -6.74
CA ARG A 54 -8.15 -1.76 -8.09
C ARG A 54 -7.96 -0.26 -8.37
N GLU A 55 -8.37 0.62 -7.46
CA GLU A 55 -8.13 2.08 -7.60
C GLU A 55 -6.63 2.42 -7.65
N VAL A 56 -5.81 1.74 -6.85
CA VAL A 56 -4.34 1.92 -6.90
C VAL A 56 -3.77 1.45 -8.24
N LEU A 57 -4.25 0.32 -8.79
CA LEU A 57 -3.83 -0.18 -10.10
C LEU A 57 -4.24 0.76 -11.23
N GLU A 58 -5.46 1.32 -11.17
CA GLU A 58 -5.90 2.37 -12.11
C GLU A 58 -4.95 3.58 -12.08
N ASN A 59 -4.49 3.98 -10.90
CA ASN A 59 -3.47 5.03 -10.77
C ASN A 59 -2.10 4.61 -11.34
N VAL A 60 -1.69 3.35 -11.19
CA VAL A 60 -0.46 2.83 -11.81
C VAL A 60 -0.56 2.83 -13.35
N ASP A 61 -1.76 2.66 -13.91
CA ASP A 61 -2.00 2.68 -15.36
C ASP A 61 -1.85 4.06 -15.99
N LEU A 62 -1.98 5.12 -15.20
CA LEU A 62 -1.78 6.49 -15.66
C LEU A 62 -0.30 6.88 -15.75
N LEU A 63 0.60 6.07 -15.17
CA LEU A 63 2.03 6.34 -15.16
C LEU A 63 2.73 5.80 -16.42
N GLN A 64 3.68 6.59 -16.96
CA GLN A 64 4.59 6.14 -18.01
C GLN A 64 5.83 5.49 -17.38
N LEU A 65 5.80 4.17 -17.19
CA LEU A 65 6.83 3.42 -16.47
C LEU A 65 7.58 2.43 -17.37
N ALA A 66 8.82 2.11 -16.99
CA ALA A 66 9.47 0.94 -17.55
C ALA A 66 8.70 -0.33 -17.11
N PRO A 67 8.70 -1.41 -17.94
CA PRO A 67 7.96 -2.63 -17.62
C PRO A 67 8.28 -3.21 -16.23
N LYS A 68 9.55 -3.13 -15.80
CA LYS A 68 9.97 -3.60 -14.48
C LYS A 68 9.36 -2.77 -13.34
N GLU A 69 9.37 -1.45 -13.44
CA GLU A 69 8.82 -0.56 -12.40
C GLU A 69 7.31 -0.74 -12.29
N ARG A 70 6.62 -0.90 -13.43
CA ARG A 70 5.19 -1.25 -13.45
C ARG A 70 4.93 -2.54 -12.69
N GLN A 71 5.67 -3.62 -12.99
CA GLN A 71 5.52 -4.90 -12.28
C GLN A 71 5.77 -4.75 -10.78
N GLN A 72 6.76 -3.96 -10.38
CA GLN A 72 7.06 -3.71 -8.96
C GLN A 72 5.90 -2.94 -8.28
N LEU A 73 5.41 -1.85 -8.86
CA LEU A 73 4.30 -1.07 -8.30
C LEU A 73 3.02 -1.89 -8.20
N ARG A 74 2.70 -2.67 -9.24
CA ARG A 74 1.55 -3.57 -9.22
C ARG A 74 1.68 -4.59 -8.10
N LEU A 75 2.83 -5.24 -7.95
CA LEU A 75 3.04 -6.22 -6.89
C LEU A 75 2.85 -5.60 -5.49
N ILE A 76 3.39 -4.40 -5.25
CA ILE A 76 3.19 -3.66 -4.00
C ILE A 76 1.71 -3.33 -3.80
N ALA A 77 1.02 -2.86 -4.85
CA ALA A 77 -0.41 -2.54 -4.80
C ALA A 77 -1.25 -3.73 -4.36
N PHE A 78 -1.00 -4.92 -4.93
CA PHE A 78 -1.69 -6.15 -4.53
C PHE A 78 -1.52 -6.48 -3.04
N THR A 79 -0.36 -6.19 -2.44
CA THR A 79 0.00 -6.75 -1.13
C THR A 79 -0.14 -5.78 0.04
N HIS A 80 0.09 -4.48 -0.18
CA HIS A 80 0.33 -3.50 0.90
C HIS A 80 -0.72 -3.53 2.02
N ASP A 81 -2.01 -3.64 1.65
CA ASP A 81 -3.14 -3.57 2.57
C ASP A 81 -3.79 -4.93 2.88
N THR A 82 -3.42 -5.98 2.15
CA THR A 82 -4.11 -7.29 2.19
C THR A 82 -4.08 -7.94 3.56
N PHE A 83 -3.11 -7.59 4.41
CA PHE A 83 -2.96 -8.17 5.75
C PHE A 83 -3.57 -7.35 6.88
N LYS A 84 -4.34 -6.28 6.56
CA LYS A 84 -5.05 -5.46 7.56
C LYS A 84 -5.98 -6.26 8.48
N TYR A 85 -6.49 -7.40 8.02
CA TYR A 85 -7.34 -8.28 8.82
C TYR A 85 -6.61 -9.00 9.97
N LYS A 86 -5.28 -9.16 9.86
CA LYS A 86 -4.43 -9.81 10.88
C LYS A 86 -3.78 -8.82 11.85
N GLU A 87 -3.85 -7.53 11.53
CA GLU A 87 -3.23 -6.48 12.32
C GLU A 87 -3.77 -6.44 13.76
N ALA A 88 -2.87 -6.34 14.73
CA ALA A 88 -3.22 -6.23 16.14
C ALA A 88 -3.79 -4.84 16.45
N LYS A 89 -5.06 -4.78 16.89
CA LYS A 89 -5.78 -3.53 17.20
C LYS A 89 -5.72 -3.12 18.68
N GLY A 90 -4.87 -3.75 19.49
CA GLY A 90 -4.75 -3.52 20.93
C GLY A 90 -3.93 -2.28 21.30
N TYR A 91 -3.99 -1.89 22.58
CA TYR A 91 -3.13 -0.84 23.17
C TYR A 91 -2.29 -1.42 24.33
N PRO A 92 -0.96 -1.17 24.37
CA PRO A 92 -0.17 -0.47 23.35
C PRO A 92 -0.16 -1.22 22.01
N ARG A 93 -0.01 -0.48 20.89
CA ARG A 93 0.04 -1.08 19.55
C ARG A 93 1.30 -1.94 19.43
N ASP A 94 1.13 -3.18 18.97
CA ASP A 94 2.25 -4.05 18.61
C ASP A 94 2.64 -3.79 17.16
N TRP A 95 3.70 -2.99 16.96
CA TRP A 95 4.20 -2.63 15.63
C TRP A 95 4.78 -3.81 14.85
N SER A 96 5.20 -4.89 15.53
CA SER A 96 5.66 -6.12 14.85
C SER A 96 4.51 -6.83 14.12
N ARG A 97 3.27 -6.47 14.44
CA ARG A 97 2.04 -6.98 13.84
C ARG A 97 1.29 -5.92 13.03
N HIS A 98 1.98 -4.85 12.62
CA HIS A 98 1.45 -3.90 11.64
C HIS A 98 1.24 -4.62 10.29
N HIS A 99 0.20 -4.25 9.55
CA HIS A 99 -0.17 -4.96 8.32
C HIS A 99 0.90 -4.90 7.23
N GLY A 100 1.69 -3.81 7.14
CA GLY A 100 2.83 -3.71 6.22
C GLY A 100 3.93 -4.73 6.54
N VAL A 101 4.22 -4.95 7.82
CA VAL A 101 5.18 -5.99 8.28
C VAL A 101 4.68 -7.38 7.91
N LEU A 102 3.39 -7.65 8.14
CA LEU A 102 2.77 -8.94 7.79
C LEU A 102 2.74 -9.15 6.27
N ALA A 103 2.42 -8.11 5.50
CA ALA A 103 2.41 -8.13 4.04
C ALA A 103 3.81 -8.42 3.48
N ARG A 104 4.85 -7.78 4.03
CA ARG A 104 6.24 -8.10 3.68
C ARG A 104 6.58 -9.56 3.95
N GLN A 105 6.32 -10.06 5.16
CA GLN A 105 6.64 -11.44 5.55
C GLN A 105 5.96 -12.48 4.66
N PHE A 106 4.73 -12.19 4.24
CA PHE A 106 4.05 -13.00 3.25
C PHE A 106 4.74 -12.94 1.89
N LEU A 107 5.05 -11.73 1.41
CA LEU A 107 5.61 -11.49 0.09
C LEU A 107 7.06 -12.03 -0.08
N GLU A 108 7.83 -12.12 1.00
CA GLU A 108 9.17 -12.74 1.04
C GLU A 108 9.18 -14.20 0.60
N GLN A 109 8.04 -14.90 0.65
CA GLN A 109 7.90 -16.27 0.16
C GLN A 109 7.83 -16.35 -1.38
N TYR A 110 7.57 -15.22 -2.03
CA TYR A 110 7.26 -15.14 -3.45
C TYR A 110 8.28 -14.33 -4.26
N THR A 111 8.98 -13.38 -3.64
CA THR A 111 9.99 -12.56 -4.28
C THR A 111 11.15 -12.23 -3.34
N SER A 112 12.33 -12.02 -3.92
CA SER A 112 13.51 -11.50 -3.23
C SER A 112 13.83 -10.05 -3.64
N ASP A 113 12.92 -9.36 -4.34
CA ASP A 113 13.11 -7.97 -4.73
C ASP A 113 13.01 -7.06 -3.51
N GLN A 114 14.16 -6.61 -3.02
CA GLN A 114 14.24 -5.82 -1.79
C GLN A 114 13.49 -4.48 -1.89
N MET A 115 13.39 -3.88 -3.08
CA MET A 115 12.67 -2.61 -3.27
C MET A 115 11.17 -2.81 -3.03
N VAL A 116 10.61 -3.90 -3.57
CA VAL A 116 9.20 -4.27 -3.37
C VAL A 116 8.92 -4.56 -1.90
N LEU A 117 9.80 -5.33 -1.25
CA LEU A 117 9.66 -5.71 0.15
C LEU A 117 9.73 -4.49 1.09
N ASP A 118 10.66 -3.58 0.83
CA ASP A 118 10.83 -2.36 1.64
C ASP A 118 9.65 -1.42 1.49
N ILE A 119 9.18 -1.17 0.27
CA ILE A 119 8.03 -0.29 0.04
C ILE A 119 6.75 -0.91 0.62
N THR A 120 6.53 -2.21 0.45
CA THR A 120 5.36 -2.90 1.03
C THR A 120 5.30 -2.74 2.55
N GLU A 121 6.43 -2.93 3.23
CA GLU A 121 6.54 -2.77 4.69
C GLU A 121 6.31 -1.32 5.12
N LEU A 122 6.91 -0.36 4.40
CA LEU A 122 7.05 1.02 4.84
C LEU A 122 6.05 1.98 4.18
N HIS A 123 5.11 1.50 3.35
CA HIS A 123 4.24 2.35 2.54
C HIS A 123 3.48 3.44 3.34
N ASP A 124 3.16 3.13 4.59
CA ASP A 124 2.39 3.96 5.52
C ASP A 124 3.27 5.03 6.23
N GLU A 125 4.62 4.93 6.16
CA GLU A 125 5.55 5.72 6.98
C GLU A 125 5.54 7.21 6.64
N ALA A 126 5.41 7.58 5.36
CA ALA A 126 5.31 8.99 4.98
C ALA A 126 4.04 9.64 5.57
N TYR A 127 2.91 8.94 5.53
CA TYR A 127 1.68 9.39 6.16
C TYR A 127 1.86 9.51 7.69
N TYR A 128 2.50 8.53 8.32
CA TYR A 128 2.72 8.57 9.75
C TYR A 128 3.68 9.68 10.20
N ALA A 129 4.76 9.93 9.46
CA ALA A 129 5.67 11.03 9.73
C ALA A 129 4.94 12.37 9.67
N TRP A 130 4.15 12.59 8.61
CA TRP A 130 3.29 13.75 8.46
C TRP A 130 2.28 13.86 9.63
N ARG A 131 1.64 12.75 10.02
CA ARG A 131 0.68 12.74 11.14
C ARG A 131 1.33 13.13 12.47
N MET A 132 2.56 12.68 12.72
CA MET A 132 3.31 13.08 13.93
C MET A 132 3.57 14.58 13.97
N GLU A 133 3.96 15.17 12.84
CA GLU A 133 4.26 16.59 12.76
C GLU A 133 3.01 17.47 12.87
N PHE A 134 1.97 17.20 12.07
CA PHE A 134 0.85 18.13 11.92
C PHE A 134 -0.35 17.84 12.84
N PHE A 135 -0.61 16.57 13.18
CA PHE A 135 -1.71 16.22 14.08
C PHE A 135 -1.28 16.16 15.54
N TYR A 136 -0.13 15.54 15.82
CA TYR A 136 0.37 15.39 17.19
C TYR A 136 1.33 16.49 17.62
N GLN A 137 1.66 17.44 16.74
CA GLN A 137 2.58 18.55 17.01
C GLN A 137 3.94 18.07 17.56
N ASN A 138 4.36 16.88 17.14
CA ASN A 138 5.58 16.22 17.58
C ASN A 138 6.54 16.09 16.40
N THR A 139 7.05 17.24 15.97
CA THR A 139 7.99 17.38 14.85
C THR A 139 9.22 16.50 15.01
N TYR A 140 9.74 16.34 16.23
CA TYR A 140 10.90 15.48 16.48
C TYR A 140 10.63 14.03 16.08
N SER A 141 9.50 13.45 16.52
CA SER A 141 9.14 12.08 16.18
C SER A 141 8.80 11.93 14.70
N GLY A 142 8.16 12.93 14.09
CA GLY A 142 7.89 12.95 12.64
C GLY A 142 9.18 12.90 11.83
N ARG A 143 10.16 13.73 12.17
CA ARG A 143 11.49 13.75 11.52
C ARG A 143 12.26 12.45 11.73
N LEU A 144 12.19 11.85 12.92
CA LEU A 144 12.87 10.59 13.18
C LEU A 144 12.31 9.44 12.34
N ARG A 145 10.98 9.31 12.24
CA ARG A 145 10.34 8.33 11.36
C ARG A 145 10.77 8.53 9.91
N MET A 146 10.80 9.79 9.50
CA MET A 146 11.18 10.12 8.14
C MET A 146 12.65 9.77 7.83
N GLN A 147 13.55 10.04 8.76
CA GLN A 147 14.95 9.65 8.61
C GLN A 147 15.07 8.13 8.44
N HIS A 148 14.40 7.34 9.29
CA HIS A 148 14.42 5.88 9.17
C HIS A 148 13.82 5.37 7.85
N LEU A 149 12.77 6.02 7.35
CA LEU A 149 12.21 5.71 6.03
C LEU A 149 13.28 5.93 4.94
N LEU A 150 13.93 7.09 4.90
CA LEU A 150 14.95 7.41 3.90
C LEU A 150 16.17 6.49 3.97
N GLU A 151 16.59 6.10 5.17
CA GLU A 151 17.68 5.13 5.36
C GLU A 151 17.40 3.79 4.66
N ARG A 152 16.13 3.38 4.57
CA ARG A 152 15.70 2.15 3.91
C ARG A 152 15.44 2.33 2.42
N VAL A 153 14.76 3.40 2.02
CA VAL A 153 14.25 3.55 0.64
C VAL A 153 15.07 4.49 -0.26
N SER A 154 16.12 5.15 0.24
CA SER A 154 16.88 6.16 -0.53
C SER A 154 17.36 5.68 -1.90
N ALA A 155 17.76 4.42 -2.04
CA ALA A 155 18.20 3.85 -3.32
C ALA A 155 17.06 3.64 -4.35
N HIS A 156 15.81 3.72 -3.92
CA HIS A 156 14.60 3.50 -4.72
C HIS A 156 13.48 4.47 -4.32
N LEU A 157 13.85 5.70 -3.93
CA LEU A 157 12.95 6.71 -3.39
C LEU A 157 11.87 7.12 -4.41
N GLN A 158 12.21 7.16 -5.71
CA GLN A 158 11.25 7.44 -6.77
C GLN A 158 10.13 6.39 -6.80
N LEU A 159 10.47 5.09 -6.68
CA LEU A 159 9.48 4.01 -6.69
C LEU A 159 8.57 4.08 -5.45
N TYR A 160 9.16 4.38 -4.29
CA TYR A 160 8.40 4.63 -3.06
C TYR A 160 7.42 5.80 -3.24
N TYR A 161 7.88 6.92 -3.81
CA TYR A 161 7.04 8.09 -4.09
C TYR A 161 5.89 7.75 -5.02
N LEU A 162 6.16 7.09 -6.14
CA LEU A 162 5.14 6.71 -7.12
C LEU A 162 4.08 5.82 -6.48
N PHE A 163 4.48 4.84 -5.67
CA PHE A 163 3.54 4.03 -4.91
C PHE A 163 2.70 4.87 -3.94
N PHE A 164 3.36 5.69 -3.10
CA PHE A 164 2.69 6.54 -2.13
C PHE A 164 1.70 7.50 -2.79
N LYS A 165 2.02 8.00 -3.98
CA LYS A 165 1.12 8.83 -4.79
C LYS A 165 -0.08 8.03 -5.32
N CYS A 166 0.14 6.87 -5.93
CA CYS A 166 -0.94 6.01 -6.41
C CYS A 166 -1.88 5.58 -5.27
N ASP A 167 -1.33 5.25 -4.10
CA ASP A 167 -2.12 4.90 -2.92
C ASP A 167 -2.86 6.11 -2.33
N THR A 168 -2.24 7.29 -2.29
CA THR A 168 -2.87 8.48 -1.70
C THR A 168 -3.94 9.07 -2.62
N ARG A 169 -3.82 8.92 -3.94
CA ARG A 169 -4.81 9.40 -4.93
C ARG A 169 -5.99 8.43 -5.11
N THR A 170 -6.46 7.79 -4.05
CA THR A 170 -7.67 6.95 -4.05
C THR A 170 -8.79 7.53 -3.17
N GLY A 171 -10.03 7.18 -3.50
CA GLY A 171 -11.23 7.56 -2.76
C GLY A 171 -11.28 9.03 -2.28
N ASP A 172 -11.49 9.21 -0.97
CA ASP A 172 -11.56 10.51 -0.29
C ASP A 172 -10.34 10.80 0.61
N LYS A 173 -9.20 10.13 0.35
CA LYS A 173 -7.97 10.29 1.13
C LYS A 173 -7.50 11.74 1.18
N ASN A 174 -7.00 12.14 2.35
CA ASN A 174 -6.39 13.45 2.54
C ASN A 174 -5.12 13.57 1.69
N GLN A 175 -5.07 14.60 0.84
CA GLN A 175 -3.93 14.86 -0.06
C GLN A 175 -2.80 15.67 0.58
N ALA A 176 -3.00 16.21 1.79
CA ALA A 176 -1.98 16.97 2.50
C ALA A 176 -0.66 16.21 2.76
N PRO A 177 -0.66 14.91 3.13
CA PRO A 177 0.56 14.12 3.27
C PRO A 177 1.35 14.00 1.96
N LEU A 178 0.67 13.76 0.83
CA LEU A 178 1.31 13.69 -0.50
C LEU A 178 1.93 15.03 -0.88
N LYS A 179 1.18 16.12 -0.75
CA LYS A 179 1.69 17.47 -1.03
C LYS A 179 2.88 17.78 -0.14
N TRP A 180 2.79 17.47 1.16
CA TRP A 180 3.92 17.65 2.06
C TRP A 180 5.14 16.86 1.60
N PHE A 181 4.96 15.60 1.20
CA PHE A 181 6.05 14.79 0.67
C PHE A 181 6.69 15.45 -0.56
N GLU A 182 5.91 15.80 -1.58
CA GLU A 182 6.41 16.44 -2.81
C GLU A 182 7.17 17.77 -2.57
N HIS A 183 6.90 18.48 -1.47
CA HIS A 183 7.59 19.72 -1.11
C HIS A 183 8.85 19.54 -0.25
N HIS A 184 8.99 18.39 0.45
CA HIS A 184 10.05 18.20 1.45
C HIS A 184 11.07 17.13 1.07
N PHE A 185 10.79 16.28 0.08
CA PHE A 185 11.72 15.26 -0.41
C PHE A 185 12.47 15.74 -1.64
N GLU A 186 13.78 15.84 -1.50
CA GLU A 186 14.69 16.01 -2.63
C GLU A 186 14.97 14.66 -3.30
N GLY A 187 15.36 14.68 -4.58
CA GLY A 187 15.74 13.46 -5.31
C GLY A 187 14.57 12.63 -5.85
N ILE A 188 13.37 13.21 -5.89
CA ILE A 188 12.22 12.67 -6.62
C ILE A 188 11.88 13.54 -7.82
N ASP A 189 11.40 12.91 -8.88
CA ASP A 189 10.75 13.55 -10.01
C ASP A 189 9.24 13.52 -9.77
N VAL A 190 8.65 14.70 -9.51
CA VAL A 190 7.21 14.84 -9.32
C VAL A 190 6.48 14.57 -10.64
N VAL A 191 5.54 13.63 -10.64
CA VAL A 191 4.78 13.21 -11.84
C VAL A 191 3.32 13.61 -11.70
N ASP A 192 2.70 14.21 -12.70
CA ASP A 192 1.27 14.54 -12.68
C ASP A 192 0.41 13.47 -13.38
N PHE A 193 -0.68 13.03 -12.73
CA PHE A 193 -1.76 12.22 -13.31
C PHE A 193 -3.03 12.27 -12.46
#